data_AF-K2FWN7-F1
#
_entry.id   AF-K2FWN7-F1
#
_cell.length_a   1.000
_cell.length_b   1.000
_cell.length_c   1.000
_cell.angle_alpha   90.00
_cell.angle_beta   90.00
_cell.angle_gamma   90.00
#
_symmetry.space_group_name_H-M   'P 1'
#
loop_
_entity.id
_entity.type
_entity.pdbx_description
1 polymer ?
#
loop_
_entity_poly.entity_id
_entity_poly.type
_entity_poly.pdbx_seq_one_letter_code
_entity_poly.pdbx_strand_id
1 'polypeptide(L)'
;MIKSVKNTLNETDTESNIEILKQEINIYCELFIKSNSELKLAKESDEILDLNRLKLIFWEVNIKKEFVIMKIYELSYPEYQEIESYLKDKFLESVWIEKRSLAELKAWIINAKEDNLII
;
A
#
# COMPACT_ATOMS: atom_id res chain seq x y z
N MET A 1 -50.81 -9.60 17.65
CA MET A 1 -50.48 -8.62 16.60
C MET A 1 -49.12 -8.01 16.94
N ILE A 2 -48.03 -8.64 16.49
CA ILE A 2 -46.65 -8.15 16.70
C ILE A 2 -46.08 -7.92 15.31
N LYS A 3 -45.69 -6.67 15.04
CA LYS A 3 -45.15 -6.22 13.76
C LYS A 3 -43.87 -7.01 13.45
N SER A 4 -43.88 -7.69 12.31
CA SER A 4 -42.70 -8.17 11.61
C SER A 4 -41.86 -6.95 11.21
N VAL A 5 -40.90 -6.57 12.05
CA VAL A 5 -39.76 -5.76 11.61
C VAL A 5 -38.85 -6.73 10.88
N LYS A 6 -39.05 -6.82 9.56
CA LYS A 6 -38.12 -7.52 8.67
C LYS A 6 -36.73 -6.91 8.90
N ASN A 7 -35.75 -7.78 9.12
CA ASN A 7 -34.33 -7.48 9.04
C ASN A 7 -34.04 -6.69 7.76
N THR A 8 -33.89 -5.38 7.91
CA THR A 8 -33.18 -4.49 6.98
C THR A 8 -32.03 -3.85 7.74
N LEU A 9 -31.20 -4.71 8.32
CA LEU A 9 -29.88 -4.36 8.84
C LEU A 9 -28.96 -5.45 8.32
N ASN A 10 -28.24 -5.13 7.24
CA ASN A 10 -26.89 -5.60 6.89
C ASN A 10 -26.56 -5.28 5.41
N GLU A 11 -26.95 -4.09 4.95
CA GLU A 11 -26.47 -3.52 3.69
C GLU A 11 -25.87 -2.13 4.00
N THR A 12 -24.83 -2.10 4.84
CA THR A 12 -23.95 -0.94 4.96
C THR A 12 -22.58 -1.38 5.50
N ASP A 13 -21.55 -1.01 4.74
CA ASP A 13 -20.15 -0.83 5.12
C ASP A 13 -19.31 -2.06 5.44
N THR A 14 -19.18 -2.97 4.47
CA THR A 14 -17.95 -3.77 4.34
C THR A 14 -17.26 -3.32 3.06
N GLU A 15 -16.36 -2.35 3.18
CA GLU A 15 -15.43 -2.04 2.09
C GLU A 15 -14.71 -3.35 1.72
N SER A 16 -14.70 -3.73 0.43
CA SER A 16 -14.06 -4.97 0.00
C SER A 16 -12.61 -4.97 0.50
N ASN A 17 -12.13 -6.11 1.02
CA ASN A 17 -10.72 -6.25 1.45
C ASN A 17 -9.73 -5.77 0.38
N ILE A 18 -10.12 -5.85 -0.89
CA ILE A 18 -9.37 -5.34 -2.04
C ILE A 18 -9.31 -3.82 -2.08
N GLU A 19 -10.40 -3.13 -1.77
CA GLU A 19 -10.43 -1.67 -1.78
C GLU A 19 -9.59 -1.09 -0.63
N ILE A 20 -9.66 -1.71 0.55
CA ILE A 20 -8.76 -1.40 1.66
C ILE A 20 -7.31 -1.58 1.22
N LEU A 21 -6.98 -2.69 0.56
CA LEU A 21 -5.61 -2.91 0.08
C LEU A 21 -5.17 -1.89 -0.97
N LYS A 22 -6.04 -1.46 -1.88
CA LYS A 22 -5.75 -0.37 -2.83
C LYS A 22 -5.45 0.94 -2.10
N GLN A 23 -6.21 1.28 -1.07
CA GLN A 23 -5.95 2.45 -0.23
C GLN A 23 -4.58 2.34 0.46
N GLU A 24 -4.25 1.17 0.98
CA GLU A 24 -2.97 0.93 1.67
C GLU A 24 -1.77 1.01 0.73
N ILE A 25 -1.92 0.58 -0.52
CA ILE A 25 -0.94 0.81 -1.60
C ILE A 25 -0.76 2.31 -1.86
N ASN A 26 -1.84 3.09 -1.86
CA ASN A 26 -1.75 4.55 -2.05
C ASN A 26 -1.01 5.22 -0.91
N ILE A 27 -1.32 4.86 0.34
CA ILE A 27 -0.65 5.36 1.53
C ILE A 27 0.85 5.02 1.49
N TYR A 28 1.21 3.80 1.08
CA TYR A 28 2.60 3.43 0.87
C TYR A 28 3.30 4.37 -0.12
N CYS A 29 2.69 4.62 -1.28
CA CYS A 29 3.25 5.51 -2.29
C CYS A 29 3.43 6.94 -1.75
N GLU A 30 2.44 7.47 -1.03
CA GLU A 30 2.51 8.80 -0.43
C GLU A 30 3.65 8.92 0.60
N LEU A 31 3.77 7.94 1.50
CA LEU A 31 4.85 7.88 2.48
C LEU A 31 6.22 7.78 1.79
N PHE A 32 6.33 6.98 0.74
CA PHE A 32 7.56 6.85 -0.04
C PHE A 32 7.97 8.18 -0.67
N ILE A 33 7.04 8.90 -1.29
CA ILE A 33 7.30 10.20 -1.92
C ILE A 33 7.71 11.22 -0.85
N LYS A 34 6.98 11.28 0.27
CA LYS A 34 7.31 12.14 1.40
C LYS A 34 8.73 11.88 1.92
N SER A 35 9.11 10.61 2.06
CA SER A 35 10.45 10.22 2.51
C SER A 35 11.55 10.70 1.57
N ASN A 36 11.33 10.62 0.26
CA ASN A 36 12.30 11.08 -0.73
C ASN A 36 12.40 12.61 -0.77
N SER A 37 11.27 13.31 -0.63
CA SER A 37 11.24 14.77 -0.54
C SER A 37 11.98 15.28 0.70
N GLU A 38 11.74 14.67 1.86
CA GLU A 38 12.43 15.02 3.11
C GLU A 38 13.93 14.70 3.02
N LEU A 39 14.31 13.55 2.45
CA LEU A 39 15.71 13.24 2.20
C LEU A 39 16.38 14.23 1.24
N LYS A 40 15.65 14.72 0.23
CA LYS A 40 16.17 15.73 -0.70
C LYS A 40 16.39 17.06 0.02
N LEU A 41 15.39 17.53 0.77
CA LEU A 41 15.51 18.74 1.58
C LEU A 41 16.69 18.64 2.55
N ALA A 42 16.85 17.51 3.25
CA ALA A 42 17.98 17.25 4.15
C ALA A 42 19.36 17.40 3.48
N LYS A 43 19.45 17.11 2.18
CA LYS A 43 20.70 17.20 1.42
C LYS A 43 20.95 18.60 0.88
N GLU A 44 19.89 19.36 0.64
CA GLU A 44 19.94 20.72 0.08
C GLU A 44 20.02 21.80 1.16
N SER A 45 19.50 21.52 2.37
CA SER A 45 19.69 22.35 3.55
C SER A 45 20.96 21.93 4.27
N ASP A 46 21.85 22.89 4.59
CA ASP A 46 22.90 22.68 5.61
C ASP A 46 22.30 22.36 7.00
N GLU A 47 20.98 22.49 7.15
CA GLU A 47 20.23 21.98 8.29
C GLU A 47 20.23 20.44 8.27
N ILE A 48 20.90 19.88 9.28
CA ILE A 48 20.81 18.48 9.66
C ILE A 48 19.34 18.16 9.85
N LEU A 49 18.72 17.47 8.88
CA LEU A 49 17.42 16.88 9.13
C LEU A 49 17.60 15.95 10.33
N ASP A 50 16.82 16.16 11.38
CA ASP A 50 16.92 15.34 12.59
C ASP A 50 16.89 13.87 12.15
N LEU A 51 18.00 13.17 12.38
CA LEU A 51 18.17 11.78 12.01
C LEU A 51 17.00 10.92 12.54
N ASN A 52 16.40 11.33 13.68
CA ASN A 52 15.22 10.69 14.24
C ASN A 52 13.98 10.86 13.35
N ARG A 53 13.78 12.04 12.75
CA ARG A 53 12.69 12.31 11.81
C ARG A 53 12.84 11.49 10.52
N LEU A 54 14.03 11.43 9.93
CA LEU A 54 14.27 10.57 8.75
C LEU A 54 14.03 9.10 9.08
N LYS A 55 14.56 8.63 10.22
CA LYS A 55 14.36 7.25 10.67
C LYS A 55 12.87 6.93 10.86
N LEU A 56 12.10 7.84 11.46
CA LEU A 56 10.67 7.66 11.65
C LEU A 56 9.94 7.51 10.31
N ILE A 57 10.21 8.40 9.35
CA ILE A 57 9.53 8.35 8.04
C ILE A 57 9.90 7.06 7.28
N PHE A 58 11.18 6.66 7.28
CA PHE A 58 11.58 5.39 6.65
C PHE A 58 11.00 4.17 7.36
N TRP A 59 10.84 4.24 8.68
CA TRP A 59 10.18 3.19 9.46
C TRP A 59 8.69 3.08 9.11
N GLU A 60 7.98 4.20 8.97
CA GLU A 60 6.58 4.24 8.52
C GLU A 60 6.40 3.63 7.12
N VAL A 61 7.28 3.98 6.17
CA VAL A 61 7.30 3.39 4.82
C VAL A 61 7.47 1.87 4.90
N ASN A 62 8.43 1.39 5.70
CA ASN A 62 8.70 -0.04 5.84
C ASN A 62 7.54 -0.81 6.47
N ILE A 63 6.90 -0.27 7.52
CA ILE A 63 5.70 -0.88 8.11
C ILE A 63 4.59 -0.99 7.08
N LYS A 64 4.35 0.09 6.33
CA LYS A 64 3.27 0.10 5.35
C LYS A 64 3.52 -0.91 4.23
N LYS A 65 4.76 -1.00 3.75
CA LYS A 65 5.20 -2.03 2.81
C LYS A 65 4.96 -3.44 3.34
N GLU A 66 5.39 -3.74 4.56
CA GLU A 66 5.18 -5.05 5.20
C GLU A 66 3.70 -5.39 5.35
N PHE A 67 2.88 -4.41 5.76
CA PHE A 67 1.44 -4.58 5.85
C PHE A 67 0.81 -4.93 4.51
N VAL A 68 1.16 -4.21 3.44
CA VAL A 68 0.67 -4.51 2.07
C VAL A 68 1.08 -5.91 1.65
N ILE A 69 2.34 -6.31 1.86
CA ILE A 69 2.82 -7.66 1.53
C ILE A 69 2.06 -8.73 2.31
N MET A 70 1.83 -8.53 3.61
CA MET A 70 1.04 -9.45 4.43
C MET A 70 -0.38 -9.63 3.88
N LYS A 71 -1.03 -8.55 3.46
CA LYS A 71 -2.37 -8.62 2.88
C LYS A 71 -2.39 -9.30 1.53
N ILE A 72 -1.35 -9.14 0.72
CA ILE A 72 -1.20 -9.86 -0.54
C ILE A 72 -1.13 -11.37 -0.32
N TYR A 73 -0.49 -11.84 0.76
CA TYR A 73 -0.44 -13.27 1.09
C TYR A 73 -1.80 -13.89 1.42
N GLU A 74 -2.75 -13.09 1.89
CA GLU A 74 -4.10 -13.53 2.25
C GLU A 74 -5.04 -13.61 1.02
N LEU A 75 -4.61 -13.11 -0.14
CA LEU A 75 -5.46 -13.04 -1.33
C LEU A 75 -5.58 -14.36 -2.07
N SER A 76 -6.78 -14.62 -2.58
CA SER A 76 -6.99 -15.61 -3.64
C SER A 76 -6.33 -15.15 -4.96
N TYR A 77 -6.12 -16.09 -5.89
CA TYR A 77 -5.52 -15.76 -7.19
C TYR A 77 -6.30 -14.68 -7.98
N PRO A 78 -7.65 -14.72 -8.07
CA PRO A 78 -8.40 -13.65 -8.74
C PRO A 78 -8.24 -12.28 -8.08
N GLU A 79 -8.25 -12.23 -6.75
CA GLU A 79 -8.02 -11.01 -5.98
C GLU A 79 -6.61 -10.44 -6.20
N TYR A 80 -5.60 -11.31 -6.23
CA TYR A 80 -4.23 -10.92 -6.59
C TYR A 80 -4.16 -10.32 -7.99
N GLN A 81 -4.84 -10.92 -8.98
CA GLN A 81 -4.87 -10.40 -10.35
C GLN A 81 -5.52 -9.01 -10.42
N GLU A 82 -6.54 -8.75 -9.61
CA GLU A 82 -7.14 -7.41 -9.51
C GLU A 82 -6.14 -6.38 -8.98
N ILE A 83 -5.40 -6.72 -7.92
CA ILE A 83 -4.35 -5.85 -7.38
C ILE A 83 -3.21 -5.65 -8.38
N GLU A 84 -2.81 -6.69 -9.11
CA GLU A 84 -1.79 -6.57 -10.15
C GLU A 84 -2.24 -5.63 -11.28
N SER A 85 -3.51 -5.72 -11.70
CA SER A 85 -4.10 -4.79 -12.68
C SER A 85 -4.10 -3.36 -12.13
N TYR A 86 -4.54 -3.18 -10.89
CA TYR A 86 -4.56 -1.88 -10.22
C TYR A 86 -3.17 -1.24 -10.17
N LEU A 87 -2.14 -1.99 -9.75
CA LEU A 87 -0.75 -1.52 -9.72
C LEU A 87 -0.26 -1.11 -11.11
N LYS A 88 -0.64 -1.86 -12.15
CA LYS A 88 -0.28 -1.55 -13.53
C LYS A 88 -0.95 -0.26 -14.01
N ASP A 89 -2.23 -0.09 -13.76
CA ASP A 89 -2.98 1.10 -14.18
C ASP A 89 -2.44 2.34 -13.48
N LYS A 90 -2.27 2.27 -12.15
CA LYS A 90 -1.65 3.34 -11.37
C LYS A 90 -0.23 3.66 -11.86
N PHE A 91 0.57 2.64 -12.17
CA PHE A 91 1.91 2.85 -12.72
C PHE A 91 1.88 3.62 -14.04
N LEU A 92 0.92 3.37 -14.93
CA LEU A 92 0.83 4.07 -16.21
C LEU A 92 0.47 5.55 -16.03
N GLU A 93 -0.42 5.84 -15.08
CA GLU A 93 -0.90 7.20 -14.76
C GLU A 93 0.10 8.03 -13.94
N SER A 94 1.04 7.38 -13.26
CA SER A 94 1.93 8.00 -12.30
C SER A 94 3.10 8.80 -12.90
N VAL A 95 3.55 9.80 -12.14
CA VAL A 95 4.81 10.53 -12.40
C VAL A 95 6.03 9.68 -12.03
N TRP A 96 7.24 10.11 -12.38
CA TRP A 96 8.46 9.29 -12.23
C TRP A 96 8.71 8.78 -10.80
N ILE A 97 8.52 9.62 -9.77
CA ILE A 97 8.79 9.21 -8.38
C ILE A 97 7.76 8.19 -7.86
N GLU A 98 6.50 8.32 -8.28
CA GLU A 98 5.45 7.34 -8.00
C GLU A 98 5.69 6.03 -8.75
N LYS A 99 6.11 6.09 -10.03
CA LYS A 99 6.51 4.91 -10.80
C LYS A 99 7.62 4.14 -10.09
N ARG A 100 8.59 4.84 -9.51
CA ARG A 100 9.65 4.21 -8.71
C ARG A 100 9.09 3.51 -7.46
N SER A 101 8.19 4.16 -6.70
CA SER A 101 7.61 3.53 -5.50
C SER A 101 6.78 2.30 -5.85
N LEU A 102 5.98 2.36 -6.91
CA LEU A 102 5.16 1.25 -7.40
C LEU A 102 6.01 0.10 -7.94
N ALA A 103 7.09 0.39 -8.67
CA ALA A 103 8.02 -0.63 -9.17
C ALA A 103 8.72 -1.36 -8.02
N GLU A 104 9.15 -0.60 -7.00
CA GLU A 104 9.71 -1.18 -5.77
C GLU A 104 8.68 -2.10 -5.12
N LEU A 105 7.49 -1.59 -4.78
CA LEU A 105 6.44 -2.41 -4.17
C LEU A 105 6.11 -3.67 -4.97
N LYS A 106 6.01 -3.55 -6.30
CA LYS A 106 5.76 -4.69 -7.18
C LYS A 106 6.84 -5.75 -7.09
N ALA A 107 8.12 -5.37 -7.04
CA ALA A 107 9.22 -6.32 -6.88
C ALA A 107 9.10 -7.10 -5.57
N TRP A 108 8.75 -6.43 -4.47
CA TRP A 108 8.53 -7.10 -3.19
C TRP A 108 7.32 -8.04 -3.22
N ILE A 109 6.23 -7.64 -3.87
CA ILE A 109 5.03 -8.47 -4.06
C ILE A 109 5.35 -9.75 -4.87
N ILE A 110 6.16 -9.64 -5.92
CA ILE A 110 6.60 -10.78 -6.72
C ILE A 110 7.41 -11.75 -5.86
N ASN A 111 8.42 -11.25 -5.14
CA ASN A 111 9.26 -12.07 -4.27
C ASN A 111 8.43 -12.77 -3.19
N ALA A 112 7.51 -12.04 -2.55
CA ALA A 112 6.57 -12.59 -1.60
C ALA A 112 5.78 -13.76 -2.21
N LYS A 113 5.19 -13.56 -3.40
CA LYS A 113 4.44 -14.62 -4.07
C LYS A 113 5.30 -15.84 -4.39
N GLU A 114 6.55 -15.65 -4.84
CA GLU A 114 7.48 -16.76 -5.09
C GLU A 114 7.76 -17.56 -3.81
N ASP A 115 8.00 -16.88 -2.67
CA ASP A 115 8.21 -17.52 -1.37
C ASP A 115 7.00 -18.34 -0.91
N ASN A 116 5.77 -17.87 -1.20
CA ASN A 116 4.53 -18.56 -0.86
C ASN A 116 4.16 -19.71 -1.82
N LEU A 117 4.82 -19.80 -3.00
CA LEU A 117 4.66 -20.93 -3.94
C LEU A 117 5.60 -22.10 -3.59
N ILE A 118 6.51 -21.93 -2.63
CA ILE A 118 7.38 -22.98 -2.08
C ILE A 118 6.72 -23.55 -0.81
N ILE A 119 5.49 -24.05 -0.90
CA ILE A 119 4.85 -24.91 0.12
C ILE A 119 4.09 -26.03 -0.58
#